data_AF-A0A524KAX4-F1
#
_entry.id   AF-A0A524KAX4-F1
#
_cell.length_a   1.000
_cell.length_b   1.000
_cell.length_c   1.000
_cell.angle_alpha   90.00
_cell.angle_beta   90.00
_cell.angle_gamma   90.00
#
_symmetry.space_group_name_H-M   'P 1'
#
loop_
_entity.id
_entity.type
_entity.pdbx_description
1 polymer ?
#
loop_
_entity_poly.entity_id
_entity_poly.type
_entity_poly.pdbx_seq_one_letter_code
_entity_poly.pdbx_strand_id
1 'polypeptide(L)'
;MRNYEDYLYGAGLPIAVEKPQGVDIQSFDPIEGATKRLTPVVTALGFEVTEEAWEDDLYANKGSVVRDAANDLGDSLIERVEIDAHRPFNAEGFTTAFTVLPTTTEAFFATSHAPIAGGQGITQNNMPSTNTDLNVTSLRTCFTTFKRYRDDQNKRIPGFVKAASLHIPPELQFVAEELLKSPNR
;
A
#
# COMPACT_ATOMS: atom_id res chain seq x y z
N MET A 1 -10.23 15.14 -24.00
CA MET A 1 -9.00 15.68 -23.35
C MET A 1 -8.59 14.66 -22.32
N ARG A 2 -7.35 14.15 -22.35
CA ARG A 2 -6.89 13.12 -21.41
C ARG A 2 -6.63 13.80 -20.07
N ASN A 3 -7.39 13.44 -19.04
CA ASN A 3 -7.12 13.87 -17.68
C ASN A 3 -5.86 13.13 -17.20
N TYR A 4 -4.82 13.86 -16.80
CA TYR A 4 -3.55 13.26 -16.38
C TYR A 4 -3.60 12.66 -14.96
N GLU A 5 -4.69 12.88 -14.24
CA GLU A 5 -4.91 12.46 -12.86
C GLU A 5 -5.70 11.15 -12.75
N ASP A 6 -6.30 10.69 -13.86
CA ASP A 6 -7.20 9.54 -13.91
C ASP A 6 -6.48 8.32 -14.51
N TYR A 7 -6.52 7.21 -13.78
CA TYR A 7 -5.97 5.92 -14.19
C TYR A 7 -7.09 4.90 -14.32
N LEU A 8 -7.20 4.29 -15.50
CA LEU A 8 -8.12 3.18 -15.73
C LEU A 8 -7.35 1.87 -15.60
N TYR A 9 -7.84 0.98 -14.73
CA TYR A 9 -7.37 -0.38 -14.65
C TYR A 9 -8.27 -1.27 -15.51
N GLY A 10 -7.69 -2.21 -16.26
CA GLY A 10 -8.44 -3.20 -17.04
C GLY A 10 -7.98 -4.60 -16.69
N ALA A 11 -8.91 -5.55 -16.65
CA ALA A 11 -8.60 -6.96 -16.52
C ALA A 11 -8.23 -7.53 -17.90
N GLY A 12 -7.25 -8.43 -17.93
CA GLY A 12 -6.80 -9.08 -19.16
C GLY A 12 -7.78 -10.13 -19.70
N LEU A 13 -7.30 -10.97 -20.62
CA LEU A 13 -8.07 -12.10 -21.17
C LEU A 13 -8.08 -13.32 -20.23
N PRO A 14 -9.10 -14.18 -20.26
CA PRO A 14 -9.15 -15.42 -19.50
C PRO A 14 -8.11 -16.46 -19.94
N ILE A 15 -7.99 -17.54 -19.17
CA ILE A 15 -7.17 -18.70 -19.56
C ILE A 15 -7.73 -19.34 -20.83
N ALA A 16 -6.85 -19.72 -21.75
CA ALA A 16 -7.26 -20.41 -22.97
C ALA A 16 -7.91 -21.77 -22.64
N VAL A 17 -9.05 -22.05 -23.26
CA VAL A 17 -9.77 -23.32 -23.12
C VAL A 17 -9.41 -24.28 -24.25
N GLU A 18 -9.59 -25.58 -24.03
CA GLU A 18 -9.41 -26.58 -25.08
C GLU A 18 -10.42 -26.35 -26.20
N LYS A 19 -9.90 -26.31 -27.43
CA LYS A 19 -10.68 -26.06 -28.64
C LYS A 19 -10.69 -27.31 -29.53
N PRO A 20 -11.86 -27.88 -29.86
CA PRO A 20 -11.95 -28.95 -30.84
C PRO A 20 -11.51 -28.51 -32.24
N GLN A 21 -11.02 -29.46 -33.04
CA GLN A 21 -10.64 -29.19 -34.42
C GLN A 21 -11.88 -28.82 -35.25
N GLY A 22 -11.75 -27.81 -36.11
CA GLY A 22 -12.82 -27.37 -37.03
C GLY A 22 -13.87 -26.42 -36.44
N VAL A 23 -13.80 -26.09 -35.15
CA VAL A 23 -14.66 -25.06 -34.52
C VAL A 23 -13.97 -23.70 -34.61
N ASP A 24 -14.68 -22.59 -34.43
CA ASP A 24 -14.09 -21.25 -34.34
C ASP A 24 -13.45 -20.99 -32.95
N ILE A 25 -12.62 -19.96 -32.86
CA ILE A 25 -12.03 -19.53 -31.59
C ILE A 25 -13.09 -18.80 -30.74
N GLN A 26 -13.01 -18.96 -29.42
CA GLN A 26 -13.79 -18.13 -28.52
C GLN A 26 -13.12 -16.75 -28.39
N SER A 27 -13.89 -15.70 -28.64
CA SER A 27 -13.47 -14.31 -28.41
C SER A 27 -13.96 -13.86 -27.04
N PHE A 28 -13.13 -13.10 -26.33
CA PHE A 28 -13.47 -12.50 -25.05
C PHE A 28 -13.30 -11.00 -25.15
N ASP A 29 -14.30 -10.27 -24.66
CA ASP A 29 -14.20 -8.81 -24.58
C ASP A 29 -13.31 -8.41 -23.40
N PRO A 30 -12.41 -7.43 -23.56
CA PRO A 30 -11.63 -6.90 -22.46
C PRO A 30 -12.55 -6.24 -21.43
N ILE A 31 -12.29 -6.48 -20.15
CA ILE A 31 -13.10 -5.95 -19.04
C ILE A 31 -12.39 -4.73 -18.46
N GLU A 32 -13.10 -3.61 -18.39
CA GLU A 32 -12.60 -2.40 -17.75
C GLU A 32 -13.01 -2.37 -16.26
N GLY A 33 -12.05 -2.06 -15.42
CA GLY A 33 -12.25 -1.79 -14.00
C GLY A 33 -12.61 -0.33 -13.74
N ALA A 34 -12.71 0.02 -12.47
CA ALA A 34 -13.04 1.38 -12.07
C ALA A 34 -11.85 2.35 -12.18
N THR A 35 -12.16 3.59 -12.53
CA THR A 35 -11.20 4.70 -12.65
C THR A 35 -10.73 5.16 -11.27
N LYS A 36 -9.42 5.26 -11.09
CA LYS A 36 -8.79 5.85 -9.90
C LYS A 36 -8.34 7.27 -10.22
N ARG A 37 -8.60 8.21 -9.31
CA ARG A 37 -8.16 9.60 -9.43
C ARG A 37 -7.16 9.96 -8.32
N LEU A 38 -6.03 10.52 -8.70
CA LEU A 38 -5.06 11.05 -7.74
C LEU A 38 -5.42 12.50 -7.39
N THR A 39 -5.83 12.72 -6.14
CA THR A 39 -6.10 14.07 -5.61
C THR A 39 -4.92 14.51 -4.75
N PRO A 40 -4.14 15.53 -5.16
CA PRO A 40 -3.03 16.02 -4.36
C PRO A 40 -3.56 16.71 -3.09
N VAL A 41 -2.98 16.36 -1.94
CA VAL A 41 -3.26 17.03 -0.66
C VAL A 41 -2.14 18.04 -0.40
N VAL A 42 -2.51 19.30 -0.18
CA VAL A 42 -1.56 20.37 0.13
C VAL A 42 -1.50 20.55 1.64
N THR A 43 -0.30 20.42 2.21
CA THR A 43 -0.04 20.73 3.62
C THR A 43 0.94 21.89 3.70
N ALA A 44 0.69 22.83 4.61
CA ALA A 44 1.53 24.00 4.81
C ALA A 44 1.71 24.27 6.30
N LEU A 45 2.90 24.75 6.65
CA LEU A 45 3.25 25.24 7.98
C LEU A 45 4.13 26.50 7.78
N GLY A 46 4.01 27.47 8.67
CA GLY A 46 4.76 28.72 8.60
C GLY A 46 4.89 29.33 10.00
N PHE A 47 5.93 30.14 10.18
CA PHE A 47 6.18 30.88 11.41
C PHE A 47 6.61 32.31 11.09
N GLU A 48 6.39 33.21 12.05
CA GLU A 48 6.75 34.62 11.96
C GLU A 48 7.83 34.92 13.01
N VAL A 49 8.73 35.85 12.69
CA VAL A 49 9.84 36.24 13.55
C VAL A 49 9.83 37.75 13.71
N THR A 50 9.99 38.22 14.95
CA THR A 50 10.11 39.65 15.23
C THR A 50 11.53 40.13 14.93
N GLU A 51 11.68 41.41 14.58
CA GLU A 51 13.00 42.00 14.30
C GLU A 51 13.94 41.92 15.50
N GLU A 52 13.43 42.13 16.71
CA GLU A 52 14.19 41.99 17.97
C GLU A 52 14.74 40.57 18.16
N ALA A 53 13.93 39.54 17.85
CA ALA A 53 14.36 38.15 17.96
C ALA A 53 15.41 37.76 16.92
N TRP A 54 15.40 38.40 15.75
CA TRP A 54 16.43 38.23 14.72
C TRP A 54 17.75 38.92 15.10
N GLU A 55 17.68 40.08 15.76
CA GLU A 55 18.85 40.82 16.20
C GLU A 55 19.52 40.16 17.43
N ASP A 56 18.73 39.64 18.37
CA ASP A 56 19.21 38.87 19.52
C ASP A 56 19.85 37.53 19.11
N ASP A 57 19.44 37.01 17.96
CA ASP A 57 19.97 35.78 17.37
C ASP A 57 21.46 35.85 17.04
N LEU A 58 21.98 37.07 16.80
CA LEU A 58 23.39 37.32 16.48
C LEU A 58 24.34 36.90 17.62
N TYR A 59 23.85 36.85 18.87
CA TYR A 59 24.64 36.44 20.03
C TYR A 59 24.50 34.95 20.37
N ALA A 60 23.49 34.26 19.81
CA ALA A 60 23.21 32.84 20.04
C ALA A 60 23.93 31.95 19.03
N ASN A 61 25.27 31.87 19.13
CA ASN A 61 26.12 31.12 18.19
C ASN A 61 25.69 29.65 17.90
N LYS A 62 24.97 28.96 18.81
CA LYS A 62 24.59 27.53 18.67
C LYS A 62 23.20 27.12 19.24
N GLY A 63 22.27 28.07 19.44
CA GLY A 63 20.95 27.79 20.02
C GLY A 63 19.92 28.86 19.67
N SER A 64 20.05 29.33 18.44
CA SER A 64 19.17 30.34 17.87
C SER A 64 17.78 29.74 17.70
N VAL A 65 16.81 30.26 18.46
CA VAL A 65 15.39 29.84 18.35
C VAL A 65 14.89 30.02 16.92
N VAL A 66 15.40 31.03 16.20
CA VAL A 66 14.99 31.32 14.83
C VAL A 66 15.54 30.31 13.83
N ARG A 67 16.80 29.90 13.96
CA ARG A 67 17.41 28.87 13.10
C ARG A 67 16.85 27.49 13.42
N ASP A 68 16.63 27.19 14.69
CA ASP A 68 16.03 25.94 15.12
C ASP A 68 14.57 25.84 14.63
N ALA A 69 13.80 26.93 14.65
CA ALA A 69 12.45 26.97 14.09
C ALA A 69 12.38 26.67 12.59
N ALA A 70 13.40 27.07 11.80
CA ALA A 70 13.46 26.72 10.38
C ALA A 70 13.75 25.23 10.15
N ASN A 71 14.57 24.61 11.00
CA ASN A 71 14.83 23.17 10.96
C ASN A 71 13.61 22.38 11.41
N ASP A 72 12.98 22.77 12.53
CA ASP A 72 11.77 22.17 13.07
C ASP A 72 10.59 22.24 12.09
N LEU A 73 10.51 23.34 11.32
CA LEU A 73 9.54 23.46 10.23
C LEU A 73 9.75 22.38 9.17
N GLY A 74 11.01 22.12 8.79
CA GLY A 74 11.37 21.05 7.85
C GLY A 74 11.03 19.67 8.40
N ASP A 75 11.42 19.40 9.64
CA ASP A 75 11.17 18.12 10.32
C ASP A 75 9.67 17.86 10.47
N SER A 76 8.88 18.88 10.83
CA SER A 76 7.42 18.78 10.93
C SER A 76 6.76 18.42 9.60
N LEU A 77 7.24 18.99 8.49
CA LEU A 77 6.73 18.67 7.16
C LEU A 77 7.11 17.25 6.72
N ILE A 78 8.31 16.77 7.07
CA ILE A 78 8.75 15.40 6.80
C ILE A 78 7.91 14.42 7.63
N GLU A 79 7.74 14.66 8.93
CA GLU A 79 6.93 13.83 9.80
C GLU A 79 5.49 13.74 9.29
N ARG A 80 4.94 14.85 8.80
CA ARG A 80 3.61 14.83 8.19
C ARG A 80 3.52 13.87 6.99
N VAL A 81 4.54 13.86 6.13
CA VAL A 81 4.63 12.93 4.99
C VAL A 81 4.70 11.49 5.48
N GLU A 82 5.48 11.21 6.51
CA GLU A 82 5.58 9.87 7.10
C GLU A 82 4.26 9.41 7.72
N ILE A 83 3.60 10.28 8.50
CA ILE A 83 2.27 9.99 9.06
C ILE A 83 1.31 9.63 7.94
N ASP A 84 1.21 10.46 6.90
CA ASP A 84 0.30 10.22 5.79
C ASP A 84 0.65 8.93 5.00
N ALA A 85 1.94 8.59 4.88
CA ALA A 85 2.39 7.34 4.26
C ALA A 85 2.05 6.09 5.11
N HIS A 86 2.06 6.20 6.45
CA HIS A 86 1.82 5.10 7.37
C HIS A 86 0.36 4.94 7.83
N ARG A 87 -0.49 5.96 7.62
CA ARG A 87 -1.95 5.91 7.92
C ARG A 87 -2.66 4.64 7.46
N PRO A 88 -2.42 4.09 6.24
CA PRO A 88 -3.07 2.87 5.79
C PRO A 88 -2.75 1.68 6.69
N PHE A 89 -1.51 1.56 7.16
CA PHE A 89 -1.04 0.43 7.97
C PHE A 89 -1.48 0.50 9.44
N ASN A 90 -1.67 1.71 9.99
CA ASN A 90 -1.89 1.89 11.42
C ASN A 90 -3.36 1.82 11.85
N ALA A 91 -4.31 2.25 11.01
CA ALA A 91 -5.73 2.22 11.38
C ALA A 91 -6.67 2.20 10.17
N GLU A 92 -6.38 3.02 9.16
CA GLU A 92 -7.38 3.32 8.14
C GLU A 92 -7.60 2.15 7.18
N GLY A 93 -6.54 1.41 6.84
CA GLY A 93 -6.60 0.34 5.86
C GLY A 93 -7.47 -0.86 6.26
N PHE A 94 -7.77 -1.04 7.55
CA PHE A 94 -8.67 -2.10 8.04
C PHE A 94 -10.16 -1.71 8.03
N THR A 95 -10.45 -0.45 7.70
CA THR A 95 -11.81 0.09 7.67
C THR A 95 -12.22 0.41 6.23
N THR A 96 -13.53 0.43 5.96
CA THR A 96 -14.07 0.88 4.67
C THR A 96 -14.00 2.40 4.48
N ALA A 97 -13.61 3.15 5.53
CA ALA A 97 -13.42 4.59 5.47
C ALA A 97 -12.17 4.99 4.65
N PHE A 98 -11.26 4.05 4.41
CA PHE A 98 -10.09 4.28 3.57
C PHE A 98 -10.45 4.07 2.09
N THR A 99 -10.94 5.13 1.46
CA THR A 99 -11.51 5.12 0.10
C THR A 99 -10.44 5.15 -1.01
N VAL A 100 -9.46 4.24 -0.96
CA VAL A 100 -8.49 4.03 -2.05
C VAL A 100 -8.90 2.90 -3.01
N LEU A 101 -9.87 2.10 -2.57
CA LEU A 101 -10.45 1.06 -3.39
C LEU A 101 -11.56 1.64 -4.28
N PRO A 102 -11.71 1.12 -5.51
CA PRO A 102 -12.79 1.54 -6.40
C PRO A 102 -14.20 1.24 -5.84
N THR A 103 -14.30 0.27 -4.94
CA THR A 103 -15.53 -0.15 -4.28
C THR A 103 -15.51 0.30 -2.82
N THR A 104 -16.60 0.91 -2.36
CA THR A 104 -16.73 1.43 -0.98
C THR A 104 -17.10 0.37 0.06
N THR A 105 -17.24 -0.89 -0.36
CA THR A 105 -17.76 -1.98 0.46
C THR A 105 -16.67 -2.82 1.13
N GLU A 106 -15.43 -2.74 0.68
CA GLU A 106 -14.31 -3.53 1.18
C GLU A 106 -13.21 -2.61 1.70
N ALA A 107 -12.55 -3.00 2.80
CA ALA A 107 -11.39 -2.31 3.34
C ALA A 107 -10.14 -2.65 2.52
N PHE A 108 -9.11 -1.80 2.57
CA PHE A 108 -7.86 -2.04 1.84
C PHE A 108 -7.19 -3.36 2.28
N PHE A 109 -7.20 -3.66 3.57
CA PHE A 109 -6.84 -4.97 4.13
C PHE A 109 -8.12 -5.75 4.46
N ALA A 110 -8.36 -6.84 3.74
CA ALA A 110 -9.58 -7.64 3.86
C ALA A 110 -9.33 -9.13 3.61
N THR A 111 -10.21 -9.95 4.15
CA THR A 111 -10.26 -11.40 3.91
C THR A 111 -10.91 -11.75 2.56
N SER A 112 -11.42 -10.76 1.85
CA SER A 112 -12.08 -10.88 0.55
C SER A 112 -11.92 -9.59 -0.22
N HIS A 113 -11.47 -9.70 -1.46
CA HIS A 113 -11.50 -8.70 -2.51
C HIS A 113 -12.19 -9.32 -3.72
N ALA A 114 -13.27 -8.69 -4.18
CA ALA A 114 -14.01 -9.16 -5.34
C ALA A 114 -13.20 -8.96 -6.64
N PRO A 115 -13.08 -9.97 -7.51
CA PRO A 115 -12.38 -9.82 -8.78
C PRO A 115 -13.21 -8.98 -9.76
N ILE A 116 -12.53 -8.25 -10.64
CA ILE A 116 -13.21 -7.43 -11.66
C ILE A 116 -13.93 -8.30 -12.69
N ALA A 117 -13.40 -9.49 -12.97
CA ALA A 117 -13.99 -10.45 -13.90
C ALA A 117 -15.26 -11.16 -13.37
N GLY A 118 -15.76 -10.79 -12.18
CA GLY A 118 -16.91 -11.43 -11.55
C GLY A 118 -16.67 -12.92 -11.31
N GLY A 119 -17.64 -13.78 -11.63
CA GLY A 119 -17.56 -15.22 -11.38
C GLY A 119 -16.47 -15.99 -12.14
N GLN A 120 -15.80 -15.36 -13.12
CA GLN A 120 -14.64 -15.93 -13.81
C GLN A 120 -13.32 -15.68 -13.06
N GLY A 121 -13.31 -14.71 -12.14
CA GLY A 121 -12.20 -14.46 -11.25
C GLY A 121 -12.31 -15.23 -9.95
N ILE A 122 -11.23 -15.23 -9.17
CA ILE A 122 -11.22 -15.80 -7.82
C ILE A 122 -11.15 -14.65 -6.81
N THR A 123 -12.00 -14.69 -5.79
CA THR A 123 -11.89 -13.82 -4.62
C THR A 123 -10.53 -13.99 -3.97
N GLN A 124 -9.81 -12.88 -3.82
CA GLN A 124 -8.48 -12.88 -3.20
C GLN A 124 -8.54 -12.26 -1.81
N ASN A 125 -7.53 -12.52 -1.00
CA ASN A 125 -7.40 -11.94 0.31
C ASN A 125 -5.97 -11.44 0.51
N ASN A 126 -5.82 -10.32 1.20
CA ASN A 126 -4.53 -9.79 1.62
C ASN A 126 -4.38 -9.73 3.15
N MET A 127 -5.36 -10.30 3.85
CA MET A 127 -5.35 -10.49 5.30
C MET A 127 -5.59 -11.98 5.62
N PRO A 128 -4.96 -12.53 6.68
CA PRO A 128 -5.32 -13.86 7.18
C PRO A 128 -6.78 -13.91 7.63
N SER A 129 -7.44 -15.07 7.47
CA SER A 129 -8.83 -15.28 7.88
C SER A 129 -9.03 -15.20 9.40
N THR A 130 -7.97 -15.44 10.15
CA THR A 130 -7.92 -15.31 11.60
C THR A 130 -6.63 -14.59 11.93
N ASN A 131 -6.72 -13.54 12.75
CA ASN A 131 -5.53 -12.80 13.15
C ASN A 131 -4.59 -13.74 13.93
N THR A 132 -3.31 -13.68 13.59
CA THR A 132 -2.27 -14.51 14.18
C THR A 132 -1.09 -13.63 14.56
N ASP A 133 -0.44 -13.96 15.67
CA ASP A 133 0.81 -13.31 16.05
C ASP A 133 1.94 -13.57 15.05
N LEU A 134 2.94 -12.70 15.08
CA LEU A 134 4.15 -12.85 14.28
C LEU A 134 4.97 -14.05 14.77
N ASN A 135 5.02 -15.11 13.97
CA ASN A 135 5.78 -16.32 14.25
C ASN A 135 6.21 -17.00 12.94
N VAL A 136 7.00 -18.06 13.04
CA VAL A 136 7.51 -18.79 11.85
C VAL A 136 6.39 -19.35 10.98
N THR A 137 5.31 -19.87 11.58
CA THR A 137 4.20 -20.49 10.86
C THR A 137 3.37 -19.45 10.12
N SER A 138 3.06 -18.32 10.75
CA SER A 138 2.32 -17.22 10.11
C SER A 138 3.15 -16.63 8.97
N LEU A 139 4.45 -16.42 9.17
CA LEU A 139 5.36 -15.90 8.14
C LEU A 139 5.50 -16.84 6.94
N ARG A 140 5.64 -18.16 7.17
CA ARG A 140 5.65 -19.19 6.10
C ARG A 140 4.33 -19.26 5.33
N THR A 141 3.22 -19.09 6.04
CA THR A 141 1.88 -19.04 5.43
C THR A 141 1.79 -17.82 4.53
N CYS A 142 2.20 -16.64 4.98
CA CYS A 142 2.23 -15.42 4.18
C CYS A 142 3.05 -15.58 2.89
N PHE A 143 4.27 -16.14 2.96
CA PHE A 143 5.06 -16.44 1.76
C PHE A 143 4.38 -17.39 0.79
N THR A 144 3.65 -18.38 1.31
CA THR A 144 2.89 -19.32 0.49
C THR A 144 1.71 -18.63 -0.20
N THR A 145 0.99 -17.75 0.52
CA THR A 145 -0.11 -16.95 -0.02
C THR A 145 0.36 -16.04 -1.14
N PHE A 146 1.49 -15.33 -0.97
CA PHE A 146 2.07 -14.50 -2.03
C PHE A 146 2.32 -15.30 -3.32
N LYS A 147 2.87 -16.51 -3.21
CA LYS A 147 3.10 -17.39 -4.37
C LYS A 147 1.83 -17.91 -5.03
N ARG A 148 0.68 -17.82 -4.35
CA ARG A 148 -0.62 -18.30 -4.82
C ARG A 148 -1.48 -17.20 -5.44
N TYR A 149 -1.07 -15.93 -5.40
CA TYR A 149 -1.80 -14.87 -6.06
C TYR A 149 -1.94 -15.10 -7.56
N ARG A 150 -3.11 -14.69 -8.04
CA ARG A 150 -3.55 -14.81 -9.42
C ARG A 150 -3.99 -13.46 -9.95
N ASP A 151 -4.09 -13.32 -11.25
CA ASP A 151 -4.73 -12.18 -11.90
C ASP A 151 -6.27 -12.28 -11.74
N ASP A 152 -6.99 -11.17 -11.90
CA ASP A 152 -8.46 -11.07 -11.95
C ASP A 152 -9.14 -12.15 -12.81
N GLN A 153 -8.46 -12.67 -13.84
CA GLN A 153 -8.90 -13.74 -14.73
C GLN A 153 -8.39 -15.13 -14.32
N ASN A 154 -7.99 -15.30 -13.06
CA ASN A 154 -7.53 -16.56 -12.47
C ASN A 154 -6.25 -17.16 -13.10
N LYS A 155 -5.48 -16.36 -13.85
CA LYS A 155 -4.16 -16.78 -14.35
C LYS A 155 -3.12 -16.67 -13.23
N ARG A 156 -2.20 -17.63 -13.15
CA ARG A 156 -1.06 -17.53 -12.22
C ARG A 156 -0.18 -16.37 -12.66
N ILE A 157 0.29 -15.57 -11.70
CA ILE A 157 1.26 -14.49 -11.95
C ILE A 157 2.67 -15.09 -11.74
N PRO A 158 3.41 -15.42 -12.81
CA PRO A 158 4.70 -16.07 -12.66
C PRO A 158 5.75 -15.08 -12.13
N GLY A 159 6.38 -15.39 -10.99
CA GLY A 159 7.66 -14.80 -10.58
C GLY A 159 7.65 -13.41 -9.91
N PHE A 160 6.53 -12.68 -9.91
CA PHE A 160 6.50 -11.28 -9.45
C PHE A 160 6.07 -11.04 -8.01
N VAL A 161 5.59 -12.07 -7.29
CA VAL A 161 5.11 -11.90 -5.91
C VAL A 161 6.09 -12.54 -4.93
N LYS A 162 7.16 -11.80 -4.62
CA LYS A 162 8.05 -12.12 -3.50
C LYS A 162 7.89 -11.02 -2.46
N ALA A 163 7.82 -11.40 -1.19
CA ALA A 163 7.84 -10.39 -0.13
C ALA A 163 9.25 -9.74 -0.11
N ALA A 164 9.29 -8.41 -0.17
CA ALA A 164 10.52 -7.64 -0.21
C ALA A 164 10.85 -7.01 1.16
N SER A 165 9.82 -6.60 1.91
CA SER A 165 9.95 -5.92 3.19
C SER A 165 8.88 -6.41 4.16
N LEU A 166 9.22 -6.37 5.45
CA LEU A 166 8.33 -6.63 6.57
C LEU A 166 8.24 -5.35 7.39
N HIS A 167 7.05 -4.78 7.49
CA HIS A 167 6.77 -3.60 8.32
C HIS A 167 6.19 -4.11 9.63
N ILE A 168 6.74 -3.66 10.75
CA ILE A 168 6.36 -4.07 12.09
C ILE A 168 6.28 -2.86 13.02
N PRO A 169 5.46 -2.96 14.07
CA PRO A 169 5.51 -2.00 15.15
C PRO A 169 6.78 -2.23 16.00
N PRO A 170 7.27 -1.21 16.71
CA PRO A 170 8.56 -1.25 17.40
C PRO A 170 8.65 -2.34 18.48
N GLU A 171 7.54 -2.74 19.09
CA GLU A 171 7.52 -3.77 20.14
C GLU A 171 7.88 -5.16 19.61
N LEU A 172 7.70 -5.41 18.31
CA LEU A 172 7.99 -6.68 17.66
C LEU A 172 9.39 -6.73 17.00
N GLN A 173 10.22 -5.70 17.18
CA GLN A 173 11.53 -5.60 16.53
C GLN A 173 12.41 -6.82 16.80
N PHE A 174 12.55 -7.22 18.07
CA PHE A 174 13.40 -8.36 18.44
C PHE A 174 12.86 -9.68 17.90
N VAL A 175 11.54 -9.88 17.92
CA VAL A 175 10.89 -11.08 17.37
C VAL A 175 11.13 -11.17 15.87
N ALA A 176 10.94 -10.07 15.13
CA ALA A 176 11.18 -10.04 13.70
C ALA A 176 12.67 -10.25 13.36
N GLU A 177 13.57 -9.67 14.14
CA GLU A 177 15.01 -9.84 13.95
C GLU A 177 15.44 -11.31 14.13
N GLU A 178 14.93 -11.97 15.18
CA GLU A 178 15.17 -13.40 15.41
C GLU A 178 14.63 -14.26 14.26
N LEU A 179 13.43 -13.95 13.78
CA LEU A 179 12.78 -14.68 12.68
C LEU A 179 13.50 -14.50 11.34
N LEU A 180 14.05 -13.32 11.05
CA LEU A 180 14.66 -13.00 9.75
C LEU A 180 16.17 -13.30 9.69
N LYS A 181 16.91 -13.12 10.80
CA LYS A 181 18.37 -13.21 10.81
C LYS A 181 18.90 -14.57 11.28
N SER A 182 18.04 -15.52 11.64
CA SER A 182 18.45 -16.89 12.00
C SER A 182 19.09 -17.61 10.78
N PRO A 183 20.41 -17.89 10.79
CA PRO A 183 21.09 -18.48 9.63
C PRO A 183 20.86 -19.99 9.46
N ASN A 184 20.22 -20.67 10.42
CA ASN A 184 20.04 -22.13 10.43
C ASN A 184 18.57 -22.58 10.60
N ARG A 185 17.61 -21.86 10.03
CA ARG A 185 16.19 -22.31 9.97
C ARG A 185 15.52 -21.98 8.65
#